data_AF-X0X069-F1
#
_entry.id   AF-X0X069-F1
#
_cell.length_a   1.000
_cell.length_b   1.000
_cell.length_c   1.000
_cell.angle_alpha   90.00
_cell.angle_beta   90.00
_cell.angle_gamma   90.00
#
_symmetry.space_group_name_H-M   'P 1'
#
loop_
_entity.id
_entity.type
_entity.pdbx_description
1 polymer ?
#
loop_
_entity_poly.entity_id
_entity_poly.type
_entity_poly.pdbx_seq_one_letter_code
_entity_poly.pdbx_strand_id
1 'polypeptide(L)'
;MNLTNNTFNDTREVRTFTKEEILEIKGTLTKLKSKNAEDSEITEFIELKLNLSSPILNSYSKYLEEITAFLNVYIISSEVELNYKYYYHLKSRILTELNQIINNLQNLNSNCSNIKRLIKNGNVILNNLLS
;
A
#
# COMPACT_ATOMS: atom_id res chain seq x y z
N MET A 1 6.78 17.14 17.49
CA MET A 1 6.57 16.03 16.52
C MET A 1 5.50 16.49 15.54
N ASN A 2 5.85 16.71 14.27
CA ASN A 2 4.92 17.26 13.25
C ASN A 2 4.12 16.11 12.59
N LEU A 3 3.22 15.50 13.36
CA LEU A 3 2.32 14.43 12.88
C LEU A 3 1.41 14.89 11.73
N THR A 4 1.18 16.19 11.61
CA THR A 4 0.12 16.80 10.78
C THR A 4 0.60 17.32 9.43
N ASN A 5 1.85 17.06 9.08
CA ASN A 5 2.48 17.47 7.83
C ASN A 5 3.14 16.30 7.07
N ASN A 6 2.66 15.07 7.27
CA ASN A 6 2.97 13.97 6.36
C ASN A 6 2.20 14.17 5.05
N THR A 7 2.68 15.11 4.23
CA THR A 7 2.47 14.98 2.78
C THR A 7 3.20 13.71 2.38
N PHE A 8 2.48 12.67 1.95
CA PHE A 8 3.07 11.48 1.31
C PHE A 8 3.75 11.90 0.00
N ASN A 9 4.89 12.61 0.11
CA ASN A 9 5.75 13.24 -0.90
C ASN A 9 5.27 13.05 -2.34
N ASP A 10 4.27 13.85 -2.77
CA ASP A 10 3.68 13.88 -4.12
C ASP A 10 3.39 12.52 -4.79
N THR A 11 3.31 11.45 -4.01
CA THR A 11 3.06 10.08 -4.48
C THR A 11 1.75 9.63 -3.85
N ARG A 12 0.66 10.27 -4.26
CA ARG A 12 -0.59 10.24 -3.49
C ARG A 12 -1.44 8.99 -3.66
N GLU A 13 -1.26 8.22 -4.73
CA GLU A 13 -2.29 7.26 -5.09
C GLU A 13 -1.71 6.00 -5.72
N VAL A 14 -1.95 4.87 -5.06
CA VAL A 14 -1.86 3.58 -5.72
C VAL A 14 -3.18 3.41 -6.44
N ARG A 15 -3.19 3.57 -7.77
CA ARG A 15 -4.40 3.36 -8.57
C ARG A 15 -4.55 1.90 -8.96
N THR A 16 -5.80 1.49 -9.18
CA THR A 16 -6.07 0.20 -9.81
C THR A 16 -5.58 0.21 -11.26
N PHE A 17 -5.09 -0.93 -11.73
CA PHE A 17 -4.75 -1.12 -13.14
C PHE A 17 -5.99 -0.91 -14.01
N THR A 18 -5.79 -0.12 -15.06
CA THR A 18 -6.72 0.02 -16.17
C THR A 18 -6.80 -1.27 -16.97
N LYS A 19 -7.83 -1.38 -17.81
CA LYS A 19 -8.00 -2.55 -18.69
C LYS A 19 -6.82 -2.69 -19.65
N GLU A 20 -6.32 -1.56 -20.15
CA GLU A 20 -5.19 -1.46 -21.07
C GLU A 20 -3.91 -1.97 -20.39
N GLU A 21 -3.64 -1.55 -19.15
CA GLU A 21 -2.50 -2.03 -18.36
C GLU A 21 -2.60 -3.54 -18.08
N ILE A 22 -3.79 -4.05 -17.75
CA ILE A 22 -4.00 -5.50 -17.56
C ILE A 22 -3.68 -6.27 -18.83
N LEU A 23 -4.08 -5.76 -20.00
CA LEU A 23 -3.78 -6.38 -21.30
C LEU A 23 -2.28 -6.33 -21.62
N GLU A 24 -1.61 -5.21 -21.35
CA GLU A 24 -0.16 -5.06 -21.48
C GLU A 24 0.57 -6.09 -20.61
N ILE A 25 0.24 -6.13 -19.31
CA ILE A 25 0.82 -7.06 -18.34
C ILE A 25 0.63 -8.51 -18.81
N LYS A 26 -0.59 -8.87 -19.24
CA LYS A 26 -0.86 -10.21 -19.77
C LYS A 26 -0.01 -10.53 -21.00
N GLY A 27 0.12 -9.58 -21.91
CA GLY A 27 0.95 -9.74 -23.12
C GLY A 27 2.41 -9.96 -22.77
N THR A 28 2.96 -9.17 -21.87
CA THR A 28 4.35 -9.28 -21.41
C THR A 28 4.60 -10.60 -20.69
N LEU A 29 3.73 -11.00 -19.75
CA LEU A 29 3.83 -12.29 -19.07
C LEU A 29 3.78 -13.47 -20.04
N THR A 30 2.93 -13.39 -21.07
CA THR A 30 2.83 -14.44 -22.10
C THR A 30 4.12 -14.51 -22.92
N LYS A 31 4.71 -13.37 -23.28
CA LYS A 31 6.01 -13.31 -23.98
C LYS A 31 7.13 -13.91 -23.14
N LEU A 32 7.24 -13.53 -21.86
CA LEU A 32 8.24 -14.07 -20.94
C LEU A 32 8.12 -15.60 -20.83
N LYS A 33 6.90 -16.10 -20.62
CA LYS A 33 6.63 -17.55 -20.59
C LYS A 33 7.01 -18.23 -21.92
N SER A 34 6.68 -17.64 -23.06
CA SER A 34 7.02 -18.22 -24.38
C SER A 34 8.51 -18.28 -24.67
N LYS A 35 9.31 -17.44 -23.98
CA LYS A 35 10.77 -17.41 -24.09
C LYS A 35 11.45 -18.30 -23.04
N ASN A 36 10.69 -19.04 -22.23
CA ASN A 36 11.20 -19.78 -21.07
C ASN A 36 12.03 -18.88 -20.14
N ALA A 37 11.57 -17.66 -19.91
CA ALA A 37 12.17 -16.74 -18.92
C ALA A 37 12.24 -17.41 -17.55
N GLU A 38 13.29 -17.08 -16.78
CA GLU A 38 13.45 -17.56 -15.42
C GLU A 38 12.38 -16.98 -14.50
N ASP A 39 12.03 -17.71 -13.43
CA ASP A 39 11.05 -17.25 -12.44
C ASP A 39 11.46 -15.93 -11.76
N SER A 40 12.77 -15.68 -11.65
CA SER A 40 13.36 -14.43 -11.16
C SER A 40 12.97 -13.23 -12.03
N GLU A 41 13.07 -13.35 -13.35
CA GLU A 41 12.73 -12.30 -14.31
C GLU A 41 11.22 -11.99 -14.30
N ILE A 42 10.39 -13.03 -14.19
CA ILE A 42 8.94 -12.87 -14.04
C ILE A 42 8.60 -12.15 -12.73
N THR A 43 9.32 -12.47 -11.65
CA THR A 43 9.13 -11.87 -10.32
C THR A 43 9.52 -10.41 -10.33
N GLU A 44 10.70 -10.07 -10.83
CA GLU A 44 11.17 -8.71 -10.94
C GLU A 44 10.20 -7.83 -11.74
N PHE A 45 9.68 -8.35 -12.87
CA PHE A 45 8.67 -7.66 -13.65
C PHE A 45 7.39 -7.36 -12.84
N ILE A 46 6.90 -8.34 -12.07
CA ILE A 46 5.70 -8.20 -11.24
C ILE A 46 5.93 -7.16 -10.12
N GLU A 47 7.05 -7.24 -9.44
CA GLU A 47 7.41 -6.31 -8.36
C GLU A 47 7.51 -4.86 -8.87
N LEU A 48 8.15 -4.67 -10.03
CA LEU A 48 8.23 -3.38 -10.70
C LEU A 48 6.85 -2.86 -11.10
N LYS A 49 5.97 -3.70 -11.66
CA LYS A 49 4.62 -3.26 -12.06
C LYS A 49 3.69 -2.98 -10.89
N LEU A 50 3.79 -3.73 -9.80
CA LEU A 50 3.03 -3.47 -8.58
C LEU A 50 3.61 -2.34 -7.74
N ASN A 51 4.85 -1.93 -8.02
CA ASN A 51 5.58 -0.92 -7.27
C ASN A 51 5.64 -1.28 -5.76
N LEU A 52 5.83 -2.57 -5.44
CA LEU A 52 5.77 -3.11 -4.08
C LEU A 52 6.90 -2.61 -3.19
N SER A 53 8.06 -2.29 -3.77
CA SER A 53 9.21 -1.69 -3.10
C SER A 53 9.10 -0.17 -2.95
N SER A 54 7.91 0.40 -3.21
CA SER A 54 7.72 1.84 -3.13
C SER A 54 7.92 2.36 -1.70
N PRO A 55 8.67 3.47 -1.52
CA PRO A 55 8.81 4.18 -0.24
C PRO A 55 7.46 4.49 0.45
N ILE A 56 6.36 4.44 -0.29
CA ILE A 56 5.01 4.68 0.19
C ILE A 56 4.56 3.67 1.26
N LEU A 57 4.88 2.37 1.12
CA LEU A 57 4.44 1.34 2.07
C LEU A 57 5.19 1.48 3.41
N ASN A 58 6.49 1.75 3.34
CA ASN A 58 7.31 2.07 4.52
C ASN A 58 6.79 3.35 5.22
N SER A 59 6.37 4.34 4.44
CA SER A 59 5.79 5.58 4.97
C SER A 59 4.46 5.32 5.69
N TYR A 60 3.63 4.40 5.17
CA TYR A 60 2.40 3.98 5.86
C TYR A 60 2.67 3.29 7.19
N SER A 61 3.61 2.34 7.23
CA SER A 61 3.97 1.66 8.49
C SER A 61 4.45 2.66 9.55
N LYS A 62 5.38 3.54 9.16
CA LYS A 62 5.91 4.57 10.06
C LYS A 62 4.81 5.52 10.57
N TYR A 63 3.92 5.96 9.69
CA TYR A 63 2.78 6.79 10.07
C TYR A 63 1.89 6.10 11.12
N LEU A 64 1.58 4.81 10.91
CA LEU A 64 0.73 4.05 11.82
C LEU A 64 1.38 3.85 13.20
N GLU A 65 2.69 3.63 13.24
CA GLU A 65 3.46 3.57 14.50
C GLU A 65 3.41 4.91 15.24
N GLU A 66 3.70 6.02 14.55
CA GLU A 66 3.70 7.37 15.12
C GLU A 66 2.33 7.78 15.64
N ILE A 67 1.25 7.47 14.90
CA ILE A 67 -0.11 7.83 15.31
C ILE A 67 -0.59 6.98 16.48
N THR A 68 -0.22 5.70 16.52
CA THR A 68 -0.55 4.81 17.65
C THR A 68 0.12 5.30 18.93
N ALA A 69 1.41 5.64 18.86
CA ALA A 69 2.14 6.22 19.99
C ALA A 69 1.50 7.53 20.48
N PHE A 70 1.10 8.41 19.56
CA PHE A 70 0.40 9.65 19.92
C PHE A 70 -0.93 9.39 20.63
N LEU A 71 -1.78 8.50 20.09
CA LEU A 71 -3.08 8.20 20.67
C LEU A 71 -2.93 7.61 22.08
N ASN A 72 -1.97 6.71 22.29
CA ASN A 72 -1.70 6.12 23.59
C ASN A 72 -1.33 7.18 24.64
N VAL A 73 -0.43 8.11 24.28
CA VAL A 73 0.05 9.14 25.22
C VAL A 73 -1.03 10.19 25.51
N TYR A 74 -1.68 10.73 24.49
CA TYR A 74 -2.46 11.97 24.62
C TYR A 74 -3.98 11.81 24.63
N ILE A 75 -4.49 10.65 24.19
CA ILE A 75 -5.94 10.40 24.08
C ILE A 75 -6.38 9.28 25.02
N ILE A 76 -5.63 8.18 25.09
CA ILE A 76 -6.02 6.97 25.83
C ILE A 76 -5.53 7.01 27.29
N SER A 77 -4.35 7.56 27.55
CA SER A 77 -3.82 7.60 28.93
C SER A 77 -4.70 8.45 29.84
N SER A 78 -5.01 7.91 31.02
CA SER A 78 -5.88 8.54 32.03
C SER A 78 -5.20 9.67 32.82
N GLU A 79 -3.89 9.88 32.62
CA GLU A 79 -3.12 10.91 33.32
C GLU A 79 -3.35 12.32 32.73
N VAL A 80 -3.89 12.41 31.51
CA VAL A 80 -4.16 13.70 30.85
C VAL A 80 -5.61 14.10 31.10
N GLU A 81 -5.93 14.47 32.34
CA GLU A 81 -7.18 15.18 32.62
C GLU A 81 -7.19 16.49 31.81
N LEU A 82 -8.22 16.64 30.97
CA LEU A 82 -8.58 17.83 30.18
C LEU A 82 -7.60 18.22 29.06
N ASN A 83 -7.88 17.78 27.82
CA ASN A 83 -7.80 18.62 26.61
C ASN A 83 -8.31 17.98 25.30
N TYR A 84 -9.21 16.99 25.35
CA TYR A 84 -9.77 16.32 24.16
C TYR A 84 -10.31 17.29 23.08
N LYS A 85 -10.79 18.48 23.49
CA LYS A 85 -11.29 19.53 22.59
C LYS A 85 -10.22 20.08 21.65
N TYR A 86 -8.96 20.16 22.09
CA TYR A 86 -7.84 20.64 21.26
C TYR A 86 -7.46 19.64 20.16
N TYR A 87 -7.89 18.37 20.29
CA TYR A 87 -7.60 17.30 19.34
C TYR A 87 -8.83 16.92 18.49
N TYR A 88 -9.95 17.64 18.61
CA TYR A 88 -11.16 17.32 17.86
C TYR A 88 -10.93 17.36 16.34
N HIS A 89 -10.27 18.41 15.84
CA HIS A 89 -9.92 18.52 14.42
C HIS A 89 -8.79 17.56 14.00
N LEU A 90 -8.01 17.06 14.95
CA LEU A 90 -6.98 16.06 14.68
C LEU A 90 -7.63 14.72 14.31
N LYS A 91 -8.74 14.35 14.96
CA LYS A 91 -9.51 13.14 14.63
C LYS A 91 -9.94 13.11 13.17
N SER A 92 -10.54 14.19 12.65
CA SER A 92 -11.01 14.20 11.26
C SER A 92 -9.86 14.08 10.27
N ARG A 93 -8.72 14.70 10.53
CA ARG A 93 -7.54 14.63 9.66
C ARG A 93 -6.90 13.25 9.65
N ILE A 94 -6.71 12.64 10.83
CA ILE A 94 -6.22 11.26 10.95
C ILE A 94 -7.15 10.31 10.18
N LEU A 95 -8.47 10.45 10.34
CA LEU A 95 -9.43 9.60 9.61
C LEU A 95 -9.32 9.78 8.09
N THR A 96 -9.14 11.00 7.60
CA THR A 96 -8.90 11.26 6.17
C THR A 96 -7.63 10.55 5.68
N GLU A 97 -6.53 10.67 6.41
CA GLU A 97 -5.25 10.06 6.06
C GLU A 97 -5.34 8.52 6.10
N LEU A 98 -5.96 7.94 7.14
CA LEU A 98 -6.21 6.50 7.23
C LEU A 98 -7.08 5.98 6.09
N ASN A 99 -8.14 6.70 5.72
CA ASN A 99 -8.99 6.33 4.59
C ASN A 99 -8.20 6.33 3.27
N GLN A 100 -7.30 7.29 3.08
CA GLN A 100 -6.43 7.32 1.90
C GLN A 100 -5.48 6.11 1.87
N ILE A 101 -4.86 5.76 3.01
CA ILE A 101 -4.02 4.56 3.13
C ILE A 101 -4.84 3.31 2.78
N ILE A 102 -6.04 3.16 3.37
CA ILE A 102 -6.93 2.03 3.12
C ILE A 102 -7.25 1.90 1.62
N ASN A 103 -7.65 3.00 0.97
CA ASN A 103 -7.96 3.00 -0.46
C ASN A 103 -6.75 2.56 -1.30
N ASN A 104 -5.56 3.08 -0.99
CA ASN A 104 -4.33 2.72 -1.69
C ASN A 104 -3.98 1.24 -1.50
N LEU A 105 -4.14 0.69 -0.28
CA LEU A 105 -3.92 -0.73 -0.01
C LEU A 105 -4.96 -1.62 -0.72
N GLN A 106 -6.22 -1.19 -0.78
CA GLN A 106 -7.27 -1.91 -1.53
C GLN A 106 -6.98 -1.95 -3.04
N ASN A 107 -6.50 -0.83 -3.60
CA ASN A 107 -6.10 -0.77 -5.00
C ASN A 107 -4.88 -1.67 -5.27
N LEU A 108 -3.88 -1.65 -4.39
CA LEU A 108 -2.74 -2.56 -4.47
C LEU A 108 -3.19 -4.02 -4.45
N ASN A 109 -4.05 -4.39 -3.50
CA ASN A 109 -4.57 -5.75 -3.38
C ASN A 109 -5.36 -6.18 -4.65
N SER A 110 -6.13 -5.26 -5.23
CA SER A 110 -6.84 -5.50 -6.50
C SER A 110 -5.86 -5.74 -7.65
N ASN A 111 -4.78 -4.98 -7.72
CA ASN A 111 -3.71 -5.15 -8.71
C ASN A 111 -3.00 -6.50 -8.55
N CYS A 112 -2.65 -6.88 -7.32
CA CYS A 112 -2.08 -8.18 -7.00
C CYS A 112 -3.02 -9.31 -7.42
N SER A 113 -4.31 -9.19 -7.13
CA SER A 113 -5.34 -10.16 -7.52
C SER A 113 -5.47 -10.30 -9.05
N ASN A 114 -5.40 -9.19 -9.78
CA ASN A 114 -5.41 -9.20 -11.25
C ASN A 114 -4.19 -9.94 -11.80
N ILE A 115 -2.98 -9.64 -11.31
CA ILE A 115 -1.76 -10.33 -11.73
C ILE A 115 -1.82 -11.83 -11.37
N LYS A 116 -2.28 -12.18 -10.16
CA LYS A 116 -2.44 -13.57 -9.73
C LYS A 116 -3.33 -14.38 -10.69
N ARG A 117 -4.43 -13.79 -11.18
CA ARG A 117 -5.31 -14.41 -12.18
C ARG A 117 -4.61 -14.64 -13.52
N LEU A 118 -3.72 -13.74 -13.94
CA LEU A 118 -3.00 -13.85 -15.21
C LEU A 118 -1.95 -14.97 -15.21
N ILE A 119 -1.40 -15.31 -14.06
CA ILE A 119 -0.30 -16.28 -13.97
C ILE A 119 -0.81 -17.73 -13.99
N LYS A 120 -2.10 -18.00 -13.67
CA LYS A 120 -2.80 -19.31 -13.65
C LYS A 120 -1.94 -20.47 -13.12
N ASN A 121 -2.21 -20.88 -11.87
CA ASN A 121 -1.50 -21.91 -11.10
C ASN A 121 -0.04 -21.58 -10.78
N GLY A 122 0.17 -21.12 -9.54
CA GLY A 122 1.45 -21.23 -8.84
C GLY A 122 2.53 -20.28 -9.32
N ASN A 123 2.60 -19.11 -8.69
CA ASN A 123 3.91 -18.65 -8.27
C ASN A 123 3.86 -18.51 -6.74
N VAL A 124 4.65 -19.32 -6.04
CA VAL A 124 4.76 -19.34 -4.56
C VAL A 124 5.01 -17.92 -4.02
N ILE A 125 5.63 -17.07 -4.84
CA ILE A 125 6.07 -15.71 -4.56
C ILE A 125 4.90 -14.74 -4.30
N LEU A 126 3.78 -14.84 -5.02
CA LEU A 126 2.61 -13.99 -4.75
C LEU A 126 1.88 -14.38 -3.45
N ASN A 127 2.01 -15.64 -3.02
CA ASN A 127 1.43 -16.05 -1.75
C ASN A 127 2.25 -15.49 -0.57
N ASN A 128 3.57 -15.32 -0.72
CA ASN A 128 4.43 -14.71 0.30
C ASN A 128 4.35 -13.17 0.33
N LEU A 129 4.03 -12.53 -0.79
CA LEU A 129 3.85 -11.07 -0.89
C LEU A 129 2.49 -10.57 -0.35
N LEU A 130 1.54 -11.48 -0.14
CA LEU A 130 0.15 -11.18 0.26
C LEU A 130 -0.28 -11.87 1.57
N SER A 131 0.61 -12.62 2.20
CA SER A 131 0.41 -13.31 3.49
C SER A 131 0.75 -12.42 4.67
#